data_AF-A0A1E3HMK2-F1
#
_entry.id   AF-A0A1E3HMK2-F1
#
_cell.length_a   1.000
_cell.length_b   1.000
_cell.length_c   1.000
_cell.angle_alpha   90.00
_cell.angle_beta   90.00
_cell.angle_gamma   90.00
#
_symmetry.space_group_name_H-M   'P 1'
#
loop_
_entity.id
_entity.type
_entity.pdbx_description
1 polymer ?
#
loop_
_entity_poly.entity_id
_entity_poly.type
_entity_poly.pdbx_seq_one_letter_code
_entity_poly.pdbx_strand_id
1 'polypeptide(L)'
;MLARQSIFKQTPKLLKPRNLATPPCIFRNTKQFTTTAINMGGDQPEIITAYKELTSIKAQTQELPGKDVDMDPLAEFTKLEDWDDDGKPYLREYVGSGKLKGKKAIVTGGDSGIGRSAAQLFAREGADVTIVYLPEEEEDAQNAKKAIEADGQQCLALALDLMKADQAEAIVKKHIEKFGKLDILVNNASKQIMCTDIAEIELANVESTFRSNILGMFALTKSAVPHLKRGSAIINTSSVTAFKGSPGMMDYSSTKGAIVTFTRSLAGQLAPKGIRVNAVCPGPVFTPLQPASRPAENMEGWTVGGTPLHGRASMPAEMGPSYVFLASADANAMTGHMLHVNNGQWIG
;
A
#
# COMPACT_ATOMS: atom_id res chain seq x y z
N MET A 1 -8.84 -25.76 -16.12
CA MET A 1 -7.55 -26.42 -16.42
C MET A 1 -7.01 -26.98 -15.10
N LEU A 2 -7.15 -28.29 -14.88
CA LEU A 2 -6.82 -28.95 -13.61
C LEU A 2 -5.29 -29.14 -13.50
N ALA A 3 -4.62 -28.34 -12.68
CA ALA A 3 -3.27 -28.64 -12.22
C ALA A 3 -3.34 -29.78 -11.20
N ARG A 4 -2.63 -30.89 -11.45
CA ARG A 4 -2.60 -32.07 -10.57
C ARG A 4 -2.10 -31.71 -9.17
N GLN A 5 -2.92 -31.93 -8.12
CA GLN A 5 -2.60 -31.77 -6.69
C GLN A 5 -1.63 -32.86 -6.14
N SER A 6 -0.77 -33.48 -6.96
CA SER A 6 -0.14 -34.77 -6.60
C SER A 6 1.15 -34.69 -5.76
N ILE A 7 1.55 -33.53 -5.24
CA ILE A 7 2.84 -33.37 -4.52
C ILE A 7 2.66 -33.21 -3.00
N PHE A 8 1.44 -32.97 -2.50
CA PHE A 8 1.18 -32.85 -1.07
C PHE A 8 0.41 -34.08 -0.53
N LYS A 9 1.13 -35.03 0.06
CA LYS A 9 0.58 -36.10 0.92
C LYS A 9 1.40 -36.20 2.22
N GLN A 10 0.69 -36.08 3.34
CA GLN A 10 0.92 -36.56 4.72
C GLN A 10 2.36 -36.99 5.13
N THR A 11 2.87 -36.35 6.21
CA THR A 11 3.88 -36.71 7.26
C THR A 11 4.88 -37.90 7.11
N PRO A 12 6.06 -37.83 7.77
CA PRO A 12 7.35 -38.16 7.15
C PRO A 12 7.85 -39.60 7.38
N LYS A 13 8.63 -40.11 6.42
CA LYS A 13 9.64 -41.16 6.66
C LYS A 13 11.02 -40.59 6.37
N LEU A 14 11.88 -40.66 7.39
CA LEU A 14 13.29 -40.30 7.36
C LEU A 14 14.06 -41.04 6.26
N LEU A 15 14.78 -40.29 5.42
CA LEU A 15 15.86 -40.81 4.57
C LEU A 15 17.13 -39.99 4.81
N LYS A 16 18.24 -40.71 5.03
CA LYS A 16 19.58 -40.23 5.41
C LYS A 16 20.26 -39.40 4.31
N PRO A 17 21.21 -38.50 4.65
CA PRO A 17 21.85 -37.61 3.69
C PRO A 17 22.88 -38.34 2.82
N ARG A 18 22.97 -37.97 1.54
CA ARG A 18 24.10 -38.28 0.65
C ARG A 18 24.94 -37.02 0.46
N ASN A 19 26.23 -37.16 0.74
CA ASN A 19 27.28 -36.19 0.46
C ASN A 19 27.38 -35.91 -1.04
N LEU A 20 27.40 -34.63 -1.41
CA LEU A 20 27.92 -34.17 -2.70
C LEU A 20 28.87 -33.01 -2.44
N ALA A 21 30.12 -33.20 -2.86
CA ALA A 21 31.19 -32.23 -2.78
C ALA A 21 30.97 -31.08 -3.78
N THR A 22 31.25 -29.87 -3.33
CA THR A 22 31.27 -28.63 -4.13
C THR A 22 32.61 -28.45 -4.84
N PRO A 23 32.64 -28.02 -6.11
CA PRO A 23 33.81 -27.39 -6.70
C PRO A 23 33.73 -25.85 -6.60
N PRO A 24 34.88 -25.14 -6.57
CA PRO A 24 34.90 -23.70 -6.36
C PRO A 24 34.55 -22.95 -7.65
N CYS A 25 33.56 -22.07 -7.60
CA CYS A 25 33.28 -21.11 -8.68
C CYS A 25 34.05 -19.81 -8.46
N ILE A 26 34.81 -19.45 -9.50
CA ILE A 26 35.67 -18.28 -9.61
C ILE A 26 34.80 -17.02 -9.75
N PHE A 27 35.06 -16.03 -8.90
CA PHE A 27 34.44 -14.70 -8.95
C PHE A 27 34.64 -14.04 -10.33
N ARG A 28 33.54 -13.64 -10.98
CA ARG A 28 33.54 -12.65 -12.05
C ARG A 28 32.57 -11.52 -11.69
N ASN A 29 33.14 -10.31 -11.61
CA ASN A 29 32.47 -9.01 -11.46
C ASN A 29 31.08 -8.94 -12.07
N THR A 30 30.07 -8.70 -11.25
CA THR A 30 28.74 -8.26 -11.65
C THR A 30 28.77 -6.75 -11.88
N LYS A 31 28.61 -6.33 -13.14
CA LYS A 31 28.24 -4.95 -13.46
C LYS A 31 26.82 -4.71 -12.95
N GLN A 32 26.61 -3.59 -12.26
CA GLN A 32 25.32 -3.07 -11.82
C GLN A 32 24.28 -3.13 -12.94
N PHE A 33 23.14 -3.78 -12.68
CA PHE A 33 21.95 -3.66 -13.50
C PHE A 33 21.24 -2.36 -13.14
N THR A 34 21.62 -1.27 -13.81
CA THR A 34 20.78 -0.09 -13.88
C THR A 34 19.56 -0.41 -14.73
N THR A 35 18.39 -0.07 -14.22
CA THR A 35 17.14 -0.03 -14.99
C THR A 35 17.43 0.77 -16.26
N THR A 36 16.98 0.29 -17.41
CA THR A 36 17.15 0.97 -18.70
C THR A 36 16.46 2.34 -18.64
N ALA A 37 17.19 3.34 -18.15
CA ALA A 37 16.88 4.73 -18.38
C ALA A 37 16.90 4.90 -19.90
N ILE A 38 15.80 5.42 -20.46
CA ILE A 38 15.82 5.91 -21.82
C ILE A 38 16.91 6.98 -21.82
N ASN A 39 18.05 6.66 -22.44
CA ASN A 39 19.23 7.52 -22.48
C ASN A 39 18.93 8.65 -23.47
N MET A 40 18.15 9.63 -23.01
CA MET A 40 17.97 10.92 -23.66
C MET A 40 19.25 11.71 -23.36
N GLY A 41 20.21 11.69 -24.30
CA GLY A 41 21.35 12.60 -24.25
C GLY A 41 20.85 14.05 -24.37
N GLY A 42 21.35 14.92 -23.49
CA GLY A 42 20.97 16.34 -23.38
C GLY A 42 20.10 16.60 -22.14
N ASP A 43 20.47 17.62 -21.35
CA ASP A 43 19.85 18.09 -20.10
C ASP A 43 18.57 17.36 -19.66
N GLN A 44 18.64 16.65 -18.52
CA GLN A 44 17.45 16.09 -17.87
C GLN A 44 16.42 17.22 -17.71
N PRO A 45 15.20 17.09 -18.26
CA PRO A 45 14.23 18.16 -18.20
C PRO A 45 13.96 18.53 -16.73
N GLU A 46 13.94 19.83 -16.45
CA GLU A 46 13.70 20.36 -15.10
C GLU A 46 12.38 19.78 -14.54
N ILE A 47 12.43 19.22 -13.34
CA ILE A 47 11.24 18.70 -12.66
C ILE A 47 10.44 19.89 -12.13
N ILE A 48 9.30 20.15 -12.77
CA ILE A 48 8.36 21.20 -12.38
C ILE A 48 7.31 20.59 -11.46
N THR A 49 7.34 20.98 -10.18
CA THR A 49 6.52 20.42 -9.09
C THR A 49 6.34 21.43 -7.95
N ALA A 50 5.21 21.34 -7.25
CA ALA A 50 4.97 22.04 -5.99
C ALA A 50 5.65 21.31 -4.81
N TYR A 51 5.81 19.98 -4.88
CA TYR A 51 6.58 19.19 -3.92
C TYR A 51 8.08 19.22 -4.26
N LYS A 52 8.71 20.38 -4.02
CA LYS A 52 10.13 20.62 -4.35
C LYS A 52 11.05 19.66 -3.61
N GLU A 53 10.65 19.22 -2.43
CA GLU A 53 11.38 18.28 -1.60
C GLU A 53 11.54 16.89 -2.24
N LEU A 54 10.67 16.52 -3.19
CA LEU A 54 10.80 15.26 -3.93
C LEU A 54 11.75 15.33 -5.13
N THR A 55 12.32 16.51 -5.45
CA THR A 55 13.31 16.63 -6.53
C THR A 55 14.74 16.36 -6.05
N SER A 56 14.96 16.24 -4.74
CA SER A 56 16.26 16.03 -4.12
C SER A 56 16.15 15.26 -2.80
N ILE A 57 15.60 14.05 -2.86
CA ILE A 57 15.51 13.16 -1.70
C ILE A 57 16.92 12.77 -1.25
N LYS A 58 17.22 12.92 0.04
CA LYS A 58 18.50 12.51 0.62
C LYS A 58 18.52 11.01 0.93
N ALA A 59 19.73 10.45 1.00
CA ALA A 59 19.94 9.11 1.53
C ALA A 59 19.36 9.00 2.95
N GLN A 60 18.51 8.00 3.17
CA GLN A 60 17.90 7.74 4.47
C GLN A 60 17.45 6.28 4.55
N THR A 61 17.48 5.70 5.75
CA THR A 61 17.07 4.32 6.00
C THR A 61 16.39 4.25 7.36
N GLN A 62 15.50 3.28 7.52
CA GLN A 62 14.79 3.02 8.77
C GLN A 62 14.68 1.50 8.97
N GLU A 63 14.28 1.07 10.16
CA GLU A 63 13.89 -0.33 10.39
C GLU A 63 12.39 -0.50 10.09
N LEU A 64 12.00 -1.68 9.60
CA LEU A 64 10.58 -2.00 9.42
C LEU A 64 9.82 -1.89 10.75
N PRO A 65 8.61 -1.30 10.77
CA PRO A 65 7.81 -0.91 9.61
C PRO A 65 8.14 0.47 9.00
N GLY A 66 8.96 1.27 9.69
CA GLY A 66 9.22 2.68 9.38
C GLY A 66 8.19 3.61 10.03
N LYS A 67 8.52 4.90 10.11
CA LYS A 67 7.69 5.97 10.68
C LYS A 67 7.69 7.23 9.81
N ASP A 68 6.53 7.88 9.69
CA ASP A 68 6.38 9.17 9.00
C ASP A 68 7.19 10.26 9.70
N VAL A 69 7.19 10.28 11.05
CA VAL A 69 7.95 11.26 11.84
C VAL A 69 9.47 11.20 11.62
N ASP A 70 9.98 10.06 11.14
CA ASP A 70 11.41 9.83 10.91
C ASP A 70 11.83 10.06 9.45
N MET A 71 10.93 10.55 8.58
CA MET A 71 11.25 10.86 7.19
C MET A 71 11.88 12.25 7.03
N ASP A 72 12.86 12.40 6.12
CA ASP A 72 13.40 13.69 5.69
C ASP A 72 13.39 13.81 4.15
N PRO A 73 12.53 14.63 3.54
CA PRO A 73 11.50 15.49 4.16
C PRO A 73 10.37 14.67 4.80
N LEU A 74 9.50 15.34 5.56
CA LEU A 74 8.23 14.75 5.99
C LEU A 74 7.28 14.56 4.79
N ALA A 75 6.46 13.51 4.85
CA ALA A 75 5.42 13.27 3.84
C ALA A 75 4.21 14.21 4.01
N GLU A 76 3.55 14.53 2.90
CA GLU A 76 2.30 15.31 2.86
C GLU A 76 1.09 14.41 2.60
N PHE A 77 0.01 14.61 3.36
CA PHE A 77 -1.15 13.70 3.40
C PHE A 77 -2.44 14.29 2.83
N THR A 78 -2.50 15.62 2.71
CA THR A 78 -3.76 16.36 2.52
C THR A 78 -3.71 17.49 1.51
N LYS A 79 -2.53 18.08 1.26
CA LYS A 79 -2.38 19.08 0.20
C LYS A 79 -2.10 18.39 -1.12
N LEU A 80 -2.78 18.81 -2.17
CA LEU A 80 -2.62 18.31 -3.53
C LEU A 80 -1.84 19.33 -4.36
N GLU A 81 -1.04 18.85 -5.29
CA GLU A 81 -0.46 19.71 -6.32
C GLU A 81 -1.54 20.13 -7.32
N ASP A 82 -1.61 21.43 -7.58
CA ASP A 82 -2.53 22.06 -8.52
C ASP A 82 -1.75 23.07 -9.37
N TRP A 83 -2.34 23.55 -10.47
CA TRP A 83 -1.66 24.39 -11.46
C TRP A 83 -2.45 25.68 -11.69
N ASP A 84 -1.77 26.82 -11.75
CA ASP A 84 -2.40 28.09 -12.11
C ASP A 84 -2.49 28.27 -13.64
N ASP A 85 -3.11 29.37 -14.08
CA ASP A 85 -3.32 29.69 -15.50
C ASP A 85 -2.00 29.87 -16.27
N ASP A 86 -0.89 30.14 -15.57
CA ASP A 86 0.46 30.28 -16.14
C ASP A 86 1.23 28.94 -16.15
N GLY A 87 0.60 27.85 -15.71
CA GLY A 87 1.22 26.53 -15.64
C GLY A 87 2.26 26.41 -14.53
N LYS A 88 2.15 27.20 -13.47
CA LYS A 88 3.01 27.11 -12.29
C LYS A 88 2.33 26.26 -11.20
N PRO A 89 3.04 25.27 -10.63
CA PRO A 89 2.45 24.39 -9.63
C PRO A 89 2.42 25.03 -8.24
N TYR A 90 1.39 24.72 -7.46
CA TYR A 90 1.25 25.10 -6.05
C TYR A 90 0.53 24.00 -5.25
N LEU A 91 0.65 24.04 -3.92
CA LEU A 91 -0.04 23.11 -3.03
C LEU A 91 -1.39 23.70 -2.58
N ARG A 92 -2.47 22.97 -2.86
CA ARG A 92 -3.84 23.30 -2.44
C ARG A 92 -4.35 22.30 -1.43
N GLU A 93 -4.95 22.78 -0.35
CA GLU A 93 -5.57 21.92 0.66
C GLU A 93 -6.75 21.13 0.06
N TYR A 94 -6.82 19.82 0.33
CA TYR A 94 -7.99 19.02 -0.02
C TYR A 94 -9.19 19.44 0.83
N VAL A 95 -10.27 19.86 0.18
CA VAL A 95 -11.52 20.27 0.84
C VAL A 95 -12.59 19.22 0.60
N GLY A 96 -13.10 18.63 1.69
CA GLY A 96 -14.17 17.65 1.63
C GLY A 96 -15.50 18.24 1.15
N SER A 97 -16.32 17.41 0.54
CA SER A 97 -17.63 17.78 -0.03
C SER A 97 -18.80 16.96 0.55
N GLY A 98 -18.55 16.20 1.62
CA GLY A 98 -19.54 15.36 2.30
C GLY A 98 -19.85 14.03 1.60
N LYS A 99 -18.98 13.56 0.69
CA LYS A 99 -19.17 12.32 -0.09
C LYS A 99 -19.31 11.08 0.77
N LEU A 100 -18.74 11.11 1.98
CA LEU A 100 -18.72 9.98 2.93
C LEU A 100 -19.45 10.31 4.23
N LYS A 101 -20.34 11.31 4.22
CA LYS A 101 -21.04 11.79 5.42
C LYS A 101 -21.73 10.64 6.17
N GLY A 102 -21.36 10.47 7.43
CA GLY A 102 -21.92 9.47 8.34
C GLY A 102 -21.47 8.03 8.05
N LYS A 103 -20.49 7.81 7.16
CA LYS A 103 -19.89 6.50 6.92
C LYS A 103 -18.93 6.12 8.05
N LYS A 104 -18.71 4.83 8.26
CA LYS A 104 -17.73 4.29 9.22
C LYS A 104 -16.73 3.42 8.49
N ALA A 105 -15.45 3.73 8.63
CA ALA A 105 -14.37 3.10 7.88
C ALA A 105 -13.38 2.38 8.78
N ILE A 106 -12.83 1.26 8.32
CA ILE A 106 -11.59 0.65 8.86
C ILE A 106 -10.50 0.82 7.81
N VAL A 107 -9.34 1.35 8.19
CA VAL A 107 -8.16 1.50 7.35
C VAL A 107 -6.95 0.85 8.03
N THR A 108 -6.39 -0.19 7.42
CA THR A 108 -5.16 -0.82 7.91
C THR A 108 -3.92 -0.09 7.39
N GLY A 109 -2.88 0.06 8.22
CA GLY A 109 -1.75 0.95 7.96
C GLY A 109 -2.23 2.40 7.82
N GLY A 110 -3.15 2.80 8.69
CA GLY A 110 -3.78 4.13 8.69
C GLY A 110 -3.05 5.16 9.53
N ASP A 111 -1.99 4.74 10.21
CA ASP A 111 -1.04 5.53 10.99
C ASP A 111 -0.14 6.39 10.10
N SER A 112 0.27 5.86 8.93
CA SER A 112 1.27 6.50 8.07
C SER A 112 0.98 6.40 6.56
N GLY A 113 1.74 7.14 5.75
CA GLY A 113 1.74 7.04 4.29
C GLY A 113 0.36 7.09 3.62
N ILE A 114 0.12 6.17 2.67
CA ILE A 114 -1.10 6.14 1.85
C ILE A 114 -2.36 5.92 2.71
N GLY A 115 -2.30 5.04 3.70
CA GLY A 115 -3.45 4.74 4.54
C GLY A 115 -3.80 5.92 5.44
N ARG A 116 -2.81 6.66 5.97
CA ARG A 116 -3.03 7.92 6.68
C ARG A 116 -3.71 8.96 5.80
N SER A 117 -3.25 9.15 4.57
CA SER A 117 -3.92 10.06 3.63
C SER A 117 -5.37 9.63 3.39
N ALA A 118 -5.63 8.36 3.06
CA ALA A 118 -6.99 7.85 2.89
C ALA A 118 -7.88 8.08 4.13
N ALA A 119 -7.36 7.82 5.33
CA ALA A 119 -8.08 8.01 6.59
C ALA A 119 -8.42 9.49 6.86
N GLN A 120 -7.47 10.41 6.65
CA GLN A 120 -7.71 11.84 6.83
C GLN A 120 -8.71 12.38 5.79
N LEU A 121 -8.57 12.01 4.51
CA LEU A 121 -9.51 12.44 3.48
C LEU A 121 -10.90 11.84 3.68
N PHE A 122 -11.02 10.62 4.24
CA PHE A 122 -12.30 10.07 4.67
C PHE A 122 -12.94 10.91 5.78
N ALA A 123 -12.15 11.37 6.75
CA ALA A 123 -12.61 12.24 7.81
C ALA A 123 -13.14 13.57 7.26
N ARG A 124 -12.39 14.22 6.36
CA ARG A 124 -12.83 15.45 5.68
C ARG A 124 -14.11 15.28 4.88
N GLU A 125 -14.33 14.08 4.33
CA GLU A 125 -15.57 13.73 3.63
C GLU A 125 -16.72 13.30 4.57
N GLY A 126 -16.49 13.31 5.88
CA GLY A 126 -17.49 13.13 6.93
C GLY A 126 -17.64 11.70 7.46
N ALA A 127 -16.60 10.87 7.34
CA ALA A 127 -16.60 9.51 7.88
C ALA A 127 -15.84 9.41 9.21
N ASP A 128 -16.34 8.63 10.17
CA ASP A 128 -15.53 8.21 11.31
C ASP A 128 -14.63 7.05 10.90
N VAL A 129 -13.43 6.99 11.47
CA VAL A 129 -12.38 6.07 11.01
C VAL A 129 -11.82 5.23 12.16
N THR A 130 -11.60 3.95 11.92
CA THR A 130 -10.69 3.12 12.69
C THR A 130 -9.40 2.96 11.93
N ILE A 131 -8.26 3.30 12.54
CA ILE A 131 -6.94 3.00 12.00
C ILE A 131 -6.34 1.80 12.73
N VAL A 132 -5.75 0.87 11.99
CA VAL A 132 -5.07 -0.31 12.53
C VAL A 132 -3.61 -0.26 12.11
N TYR A 133 -2.69 -0.46 13.05
CA TYR A 133 -1.25 -0.26 12.88
C TYR A 133 -0.48 -1.15 13.86
N LEU A 134 0.85 -1.24 13.73
CA LEU A 134 1.69 -1.99 14.66
C LEU A 134 2.03 -1.16 15.92
N PRO A 135 2.18 -1.77 17.11
CA PRO A 135 2.48 -1.03 18.34
C PRO A 135 3.68 -0.08 18.26
N GLU A 136 4.68 -0.41 17.44
CA GLU A 136 5.88 0.40 17.24
C GLU A 136 5.59 1.75 16.56
N GLU A 137 4.48 1.85 15.81
CA GLU A 137 4.02 3.02 15.03
C GLU A 137 3.06 3.93 15.84
N GLU A 138 2.93 3.72 17.16
CA GLU A 138 1.96 4.42 18.01
C GLU A 138 2.03 5.95 17.91
N GLU A 139 3.23 6.52 17.76
CA GLU A 139 3.41 7.98 17.61
C GLU A 139 2.73 8.52 16.34
N ASP A 140 2.96 7.88 15.20
CA ASP A 140 2.32 8.24 13.94
C ASP A 140 0.81 8.04 14.00
N ALA A 141 0.37 6.94 14.61
CA ALA A 141 -1.05 6.68 14.81
C ALA A 141 -1.74 7.77 15.64
N GLN A 142 -1.10 8.27 16.71
CA GLN A 142 -1.66 9.38 17.49
C GLN A 142 -1.65 10.70 16.71
N ASN A 143 -0.67 10.94 15.84
CA ASN A 143 -0.65 12.10 14.96
C ASN A 143 -1.75 12.02 13.90
N ALA A 144 -1.96 10.86 13.28
CA ALA A 144 -3.04 10.61 12.34
C ALA A 144 -4.42 10.76 13.02
N LYS A 145 -4.58 10.20 14.23
CA LYS A 145 -5.78 10.33 15.04
C LYS A 145 -6.13 11.78 15.32
N LYS A 146 -5.16 12.58 15.80
CA LYS A 146 -5.35 14.02 16.05
C LYS A 146 -5.78 14.78 14.80
N ALA A 147 -5.18 14.47 13.65
CA ALA A 147 -5.55 15.09 12.38
C ALA A 147 -6.99 14.75 11.97
N ILE A 148 -7.39 13.48 12.08
CA ILE A 148 -8.77 13.04 11.81
C ILE A 148 -9.78 13.71 12.75
N GLU A 149 -9.44 13.82 14.04
CA GLU A 149 -10.30 14.46 15.05
C GLU A 149 -10.41 15.98 14.85
N ALA A 150 -9.35 16.61 14.31
CA ALA A 150 -9.38 18.03 13.93
C ALA A 150 -10.36 18.32 12.77
N ASP A 151 -10.61 17.33 11.90
CA ASP A 151 -11.63 17.41 10.84
C ASP A 151 -13.07 17.11 11.37
N GLY A 152 -13.24 17.00 12.68
CA GLY A 152 -14.54 16.86 13.35
C GLY A 152 -15.15 15.46 13.31
N GLN A 153 -14.38 14.45 12.88
CA GLN A 153 -14.79 13.04 12.92
C GLN A 153 -14.13 12.31 14.09
N GLN A 154 -14.65 11.15 14.46
CA GLN A 154 -14.07 10.31 15.50
C GLN A 154 -13.03 9.35 14.92
N CYS A 155 -11.95 9.12 15.66
CA CYS A 155 -10.94 8.14 15.30
C CYS A 155 -10.71 7.09 16.40
N LEU A 156 -10.81 5.81 16.04
CA LEU A 156 -10.42 4.69 16.88
C LEU A 156 -9.06 4.14 16.41
N ALA A 157 -8.02 4.33 17.21
CA ALA A 157 -6.67 3.81 16.95
C ALA A 157 -6.52 2.42 17.59
N LEU A 158 -6.11 1.41 16.81
CA LEU A 158 -5.91 0.03 17.26
C LEU A 158 -4.51 -0.48 16.88
N ALA A 159 -3.61 -0.56 17.88
CA ALA A 159 -2.31 -1.22 17.76
C ALA A 159 -2.48 -2.76 17.75
N LEU A 160 -2.55 -3.38 16.58
CA LEU A 160 -2.78 -4.82 16.38
C LEU A 160 -2.01 -5.34 15.16
N ASP A 161 -1.45 -6.54 15.29
CA ASP A 161 -0.65 -7.20 14.27
C ASP A 161 -1.53 -8.10 13.38
N LEU A 162 -1.71 -7.70 12.12
CA LEU A 162 -2.52 -8.43 11.14
C LEU A 162 -1.95 -9.79 10.75
N MET A 163 -0.69 -10.10 11.07
CA MET A 163 -0.13 -11.44 10.90
C MET A 163 -0.74 -12.46 11.87
N LYS A 164 -1.37 -11.98 12.96
CA LYS A 164 -2.10 -12.77 13.95
C LYS A 164 -3.57 -12.81 13.56
N ALA A 165 -3.95 -13.85 12.81
CA ALA A 165 -5.28 -13.96 12.20
C ALA A 165 -6.44 -13.92 13.22
N ASP A 166 -6.19 -14.31 14.47
CA ASP A 166 -7.12 -14.23 15.60
C ASP A 166 -7.44 -12.77 16.01
N GLN A 167 -6.60 -11.80 15.65
CA GLN A 167 -6.86 -10.38 15.93
C GLN A 167 -7.84 -9.73 14.94
N ALA A 168 -8.09 -10.34 13.77
CA ALA A 168 -9.01 -9.81 12.76
C ALA A 168 -10.45 -9.61 13.28
N GLU A 169 -10.96 -10.59 14.03
CA GLU A 169 -12.29 -10.50 14.65
C GLU A 169 -12.34 -9.41 15.73
N ALA A 170 -11.26 -9.24 16.49
CA ALA A 170 -11.15 -8.21 17.53
C ALA A 170 -11.19 -6.79 16.94
N ILE A 171 -10.55 -6.56 15.78
CA ILE A 171 -10.61 -5.27 15.06
C ILE A 171 -12.04 -4.92 14.70
N VAL A 172 -12.74 -5.83 14.01
CA VAL A 172 -14.11 -5.61 13.54
C VAL A 172 -15.05 -5.44 14.73
N LYS A 173 -14.91 -6.27 15.77
CA LYS A 173 -15.70 -6.16 17.00
C LYS A 173 -15.56 -4.78 17.64
N LYS A 174 -14.33 -4.32 17.89
CA LYS A 174 -14.08 -2.99 18.50
C LYS A 174 -14.61 -1.85 17.64
N HIS A 175 -14.50 -1.95 16.31
CA HIS A 175 -15.08 -0.98 15.39
C HIS A 175 -16.62 -0.92 15.52
N ILE A 176 -17.28 -2.07 15.51
CA ILE A 176 -18.74 -2.16 15.65
C ILE A 176 -19.20 -1.69 17.04
N GLU A 177 -18.48 -2.02 18.11
CA GLU A 177 -18.77 -1.53 19.46
C GLU A 177 -18.71 0.01 19.54
N LYS A 178 -17.72 0.61 18.87
CA LYS A 178 -17.52 2.07 18.86
C LYS A 178 -18.51 2.81 17.95
N PHE A 179 -18.78 2.28 16.76
CA PHE A 179 -19.47 3.01 15.69
C PHE A 179 -20.82 2.43 15.25
N GLY A 180 -21.16 1.23 15.72
CA GLY A 180 -22.44 0.55 15.47
C GLY A 180 -22.63 -0.02 14.06
N LYS A 181 -21.74 0.29 13.11
CA LYS A 181 -21.77 -0.22 11.73
C LYS A 181 -20.40 -0.12 11.07
N LEU A 182 -20.24 -0.84 9.97
CA LEU A 182 -19.09 -0.76 9.06
C LEU A 182 -19.59 -0.50 7.65
N ASP A 183 -19.13 0.59 7.02
CA ASP A 183 -19.49 0.94 5.64
C ASP A 183 -18.33 0.70 4.66
N ILE A 184 -17.10 0.96 5.09
CA ILE A 184 -15.90 0.97 4.24
C ILE A 184 -14.79 0.14 4.89
N LEU A 185 -14.20 -0.80 4.15
CA LEU A 185 -12.99 -1.52 4.55
C LEU A 185 -11.86 -1.18 3.60
N VAL A 186 -10.72 -0.71 4.11
CA VAL A 186 -9.50 -0.50 3.35
C VAL A 186 -8.41 -1.44 3.84
N ASN A 187 -8.05 -2.41 3.01
CA ASN A 187 -6.90 -3.29 3.23
C ASN A 187 -5.67 -2.65 2.59
N ASN A 188 -4.92 -1.87 3.37
CA ASN A 188 -3.78 -1.10 2.89
C ASN A 188 -2.43 -1.52 3.51
N ALA A 189 -2.41 -1.98 4.77
CA ALA A 189 -1.21 -2.45 5.44
C ALA A 189 -0.43 -3.46 4.60
N SER A 190 0.89 -3.30 4.57
CA SER A 190 1.78 -4.12 3.73
C SER A 190 3.17 -4.16 4.31
N LYS A 191 3.83 -5.31 4.14
CA LYS A 191 5.26 -5.52 4.34
C LYS A 191 5.95 -5.69 2.99
N GLN A 192 7.17 -5.17 2.86
CA GLN A 192 8.04 -5.45 1.72
C GLN A 192 9.49 -5.53 2.21
N ILE A 193 10.26 -6.46 1.66
CA ILE A 193 11.68 -6.65 1.95
C ILE A 193 12.40 -6.76 0.59
N MET A 194 13.48 -6.01 0.41
CA MET A 194 14.24 -6.06 -0.83
C MET A 194 15.19 -7.27 -0.85
N CYS A 195 15.18 -8.00 -1.96
CA CYS A 195 16.10 -9.11 -2.24
C CYS A 195 16.33 -9.17 -3.75
N THR A 196 17.58 -8.96 -4.18
CA THR A 196 17.94 -8.82 -5.60
C THR A 196 18.32 -10.14 -6.27
N ASP A 197 18.59 -11.19 -5.49
CA ASP A 197 18.88 -12.53 -5.99
C ASP A 197 17.94 -13.56 -5.33
N ILE A 198 17.17 -14.26 -6.15
CA ILE A 198 16.27 -15.32 -5.68
C ILE A 198 17.02 -16.46 -4.98
N ALA A 199 18.30 -16.68 -5.27
CA ALA A 199 19.10 -17.70 -4.58
C ALA A 199 19.36 -17.34 -3.12
N GLU A 200 19.27 -16.05 -2.76
CA GLU A 200 19.49 -15.53 -1.40
C GLU A 200 18.18 -15.27 -0.64
N ILE A 201 17.02 -15.47 -1.27
CA ILE A 201 15.74 -15.17 -0.64
C ILE A 201 15.47 -16.12 0.54
N GLU A 202 15.27 -15.55 1.72
CA GLU A 202 14.88 -16.33 2.88
C GLU A 202 13.38 -16.67 2.81
N LEU A 203 13.05 -17.96 2.84
CA LEU A 203 11.66 -18.41 2.80
C LEU A 203 10.84 -17.90 4.00
N ALA A 204 11.49 -17.63 5.14
CA ALA A 204 10.83 -17.01 6.30
C ALA A 204 10.35 -15.58 5.98
N ASN A 205 11.13 -14.81 5.20
CA ASN A 205 10.72 -13.49 4.73
C ASN A 205 9.56 -13.60 3.74
N VAL A 206 9.61 -14.56 2.82
CA VAL A 206 8.48 -14.84 1.90
C VAL A 206 7.21 -15.17 2.67
N GLU A 207 7.26 -16.09 3.65
CA GLU A 207 6.11 -16.43 4.48
C GLU A 207 5.60 -15.20 5.25
N SER A 208 6.50 -14.41 5.83
CA SER A 208 6.15 -13.20 6.57
C SER A 208 5.46 -12.16 5.68
N THR A 209 5.96 -11.92 4.47
CA THR A 209 5.35 -11.03 3.47
C THR A 209 3.95 -11.50 3.08
N PHE A 210 3.75 -12.82 2.85
CA PHE A 210 2.42 -13.38 2.54
C PHE A 210 1.47 -13.36 3.74
N ARG A 211 1.97 -13.59 4.97
CA ARG A 211 1.16 -13.48 6.19
C ARG A 211 0.61 -12.08 6.36
N SER A 212 1.47 -11.08 6.24
CA SER A 212 1.10 -9.66 6.35
C SER A 212 0.14 -9.24 5.22
N ASN A 213 0.57 -9.42 3.96
CA ASN A 213 -0.12 -8.81 2.82
C ASN A 213 -1.36 -9.59 2.36
N ILE A 214 -1.40 -10.91 2.57
CA ILE A 214 -2.46 -11.78 2.06
C ILE A 214 -3.28 -12.38 3.18
N LEU A 215 -2.67 -13.15 4.09
CA LEU A 215 -3.45 -13.89 5.09
C LEU A 215 -4.17 -12.93 6.06
N GLY A 216 -3.51 -11.85 6.49
CA GLY A 216 -4.14 -10.79 7.27
C GLY A 216 -5.31 -10.13 6.54
N MET A 217 -5.15 -9.80 5.25
CA MET A 217 -6.21 -9.26 4.41
C MET A 217 -7.42 -10.22 4.30
N PHE A 218 -7.17 -11.51 4.07
CA PHE A 218 -8.22 -12.53 4.02
C PHE A 218 -8.95 -12.64 5.37
N ALA A 219 -8.21 -12.70 6.47
CA ALA A 219 -8.78 -12.81 7.82
C ALA A 219 -9.67 -11.60 8.14
N LEU A 220 -9.16 -10.38 7.95
CA LEU A 220 -9.91 -9.16 8.22
C LEU A 220 -11.14 -9.03 7.32
N THR A 221 -10.98 -9.31 6.02
CA THR A 221 -12.11 -9.26 5.07
C THR A 221 -13.19 -10.28 5.43
N LYS A 222 -12.79 -11.52 5.77
CA LYS A 222 -13.72 -12.57 6.22
C LYS A 222 -14.52 -12.12 7.44
N SER A 223 -13.86 -11.49 8.42
CA SER A 223 -14.52 -11.01 9.65
C SER A 223 -15.39 -9.78 9.40
N ALA A 224 -15.03 -8.92 8.44
CA ALA A 224 -15.76 -7.69 8.12
C ALA A 224 -17.04 -7.92 7.31
N VAL A 225 -17.02 -8.85 6.33
CA VAL A 225 -18.12 -9.08 5.38
C VAL A 225 -19.50 -9.30 6.05
N PRO A 226 -19.64 -10.02 7.18
CA PRO A 226 -20.91 -10.15 7.89
C PRO A 226 -21.53 -8.82 8.35
N HIS A 227 -20.73 -7.77 8.51
CA HIS A 227 -21.17 -6.46 8.99
C HIS A 227 -21.38 -5.42 7.87
N LEU A 228 -20.93 -5.73 6.64
CA LEU A 228 -21.12 -4.88 5.47
C LEU A 228 -22.53 -5.03 4.91
N LYS A 229 -23.12 -3.91 4.47
CA LYS A 229 -24.47 -3.85 3.90
C LYS A 229 -24.42 -3.48 2.42
N ARG A 230 -25.55 -3.60 1.71
CA ARG A 230 -25.69 -3.06 0.35
C ARG A 230 -25.27 -1.59 0.34
N GLY A 231 -24.40 -1.22 -0.60
CA GLY A 231 -23.81 0.12 -0.70
C GLY A 231 -22.47 0.29 0.05
N SER A 232 -22.00 -0.74 0.76
CA SER A 232 -20.64 -0.77 1.32
C SER A 232 -19.57 -0.94 0.25
N ALA A 233 -18.34 -0.56 0.59
CA ALA A 233 -17.17 -0.67 -0.29
C ALA A 233 -15.98 -1.33 0.43
N ILE A 234 -15.26 -2.19 -0.30
CA ILE A 234 -13.96 -2.71 0.08
C ILE A 234 -12.93 -2.19 -0.93
N ILE A 235 -11.83 -1.64 -0.43
CA ILE A 235 -10.73 -1.11 -1.23
C ILE A 235 -9.43 -1.80 -0.79
N ASN A 236 -8.71 -2.39 -1.73
CA ASN A 236 -7.43 -3.03 -1.45
C ASN A 236 -6.28 -2.22 -2.08
N THR A 237 -5.18 -2.04 -1.35
CA THR A 237 -3.96 -1.44 -1.92
C THR A 237 -3.10 -2.51 -2.56
N SER A 238 -3.12 -2.59 -3.89
CA SER A 238 -2.16 -3.38 -4.67
C SER A 238 -0.96 -2.50 -5.01
N SER A 239 -0.35 -2.68 -6.19
CA SER A 239 0.82 -1.93 -6.63
C SER A 239 1.00 -2.10 -8.14
N VAL A 240 1.70 -1.15 -8.75
CA VAL A 240 2.24 -1.32 -10.10
C VAL A 240 3.08 -2.59 -10.29
N THR A 241 3.72 -3.08 -9.22
CA THR A 241 4.55 -4.30 -9.28
C THR A 241 3.75 -5.57 -9.57
N ALA A 242 2.44 -5.56 -9.32
CA ALA A 242 1.54 -6.66 -9.71
C ALA A 242 1.47 -6.86 -11.24
N PHE A 243 1.74 -5.81 -12.01
CA PHE A 243 1.57 -5.79 -13.47
C PHE A 243 2.90 -5.81 -14.20
N LYS A 244 3.90 -5.04 -13.72
CA LYS A 244 5.22 -4.95 -14.36
C LYS A 244 6.29 -5.85 -13.72
N GLY A 245 6.00 -6.44 -12.56
CA GLY A 245 6.99 -7.12 -11.72
C GLY A 245 7.95 -6.16 -11.01
N SER A 246 8.82 -6.72 -10.16
CA SER A 246 9.96 -6.02 -9.57
C SER A 246 11.03 -7.05 -9.21
N PRO A 247 12.16 -7.10 -9.95
CA PRO A 247 13.21 -8.10 -9.70
C PRO A 247 13.74 -8.10 -8.26
N GLY A 248 13.85 -6.91 -7.64
CA GLY A 248 14.32 -6.76 -6.26
C GLY A 248 13.26 -6.99 -5.17
N MET A 249 12.01 -7.30 -5.53
CA MET A 249 10.88 -7.41 -4.60
C MET A 249 9.91 -8.50 -5.06
N MET A 250 10.43 -9.70 -5.31
CA MET A 250 9.67 -10.77 -5.96
C MET A 250 8.50 -11.29 -5.09
N ASP A 251 8.73 -11.52 -3.80
CA ASP A 251 7.70 -11.97 -2.85
C ASP A 251 6.60 -10.92 -2.70
N TYR A 252 6.97 -9.65 -2.49
CA TYR A 252 6.06 -8.51 -2.46
C TYR A 252 5.24 -8.41 -3.75
N SER A 253 5.88 -8.42 -4.92
CA SER A 253 5.18 -8.35 -6.23
C SER A 253 4.19 -9.50 -6.39
N SER A 254 4.56 -10.71 -5.93
CA SER A 254 3.67 -11.88 -5.93
C SER A 254 2.44 -11.65 -5.03
N THR A 255 2.62 -11.06 -3.84
CA THR A 255 1.47 -10.68 -3.00
C THR A 255 0.59 -9.61 -3.66
N LYS A 256 1.18 -8.62 -4.33
CA LYS A 256 0.38 -7.57 -5.01
C LYS A 256 -0.41 -8.13 -6.18
N GLY A 257 0.12 -9.12 -6.91
CA GLY A 257 -0.63 -9.91 -7.90
C GLY A 257 -1.75 -10.75 -7.28
N ALA A 258 -1.52 -11.37 -6.13
CA ALA A 258 -2.57 -12.07 -5.38
C ALA A 258 -3.68 -11.12 -4.89
N ILE A 259 -3.37 -9.89 -4.51
CA ILE A 259 -4.37 -8.87 -4.13
C ILE A 259 -5.25 -8.50 -5.33
N VAL A 260 -4.69 -8.38 -6.55
CA VAL A 260 -5.48 -8.10 -7.77
C VAL A 260 -6.50 -9.21 -8.03
N THR A 261 -6.06 -10.48 -7.98
CA THR A 261 -6.96 -11.62 -8.24
C THR A 261 -7.96 -11.84 -7.10
N PHE A 262 -7.57 -11.59 -5.85
CA PHE A 262 -8.47 -11.55 -4.70
C PHE A 262 -9.58 -10.51 -4.89
N THR A 263 -9.22 -9.28 -5.26
CA THR A 263 -10.15 -8.17 -5.50
C THR A 263 -11.21 -8.54 -6.53
N ARG A 264 -10.78 -9.05 -7.70
CA ARG A 264 -11.70 -9.49 -8.77
C ARG A 264 -12.62 -10.64 -8.34
N SER A 265 -12.06 -11.63 -7.65
CA SER A 265 -12.83 -12.81 -7.20
C SER A 265 -13.87 -12.42 -6.14
N LEU A 266 -13.47 -11.61 -5.17
CA LEU A 266 -14.37 -11.14 -4.11
C LEU A 266 -15.44 -10.18 -4.65
N ALA A 267 -15.10 -9.33 -5.62
CA ALA A 267 -16.06 -8.49 -6.32
C ALA A 267 -17.20 -9.32 -6.93
N GLY A 268 -16.88 -10.39 -7.65
CA GLY A 268 -17.88 -11.30 -8.20
C GLY A 268 -18.75 -11.97 -7.13
N GLN A 269 -18.15 -12.37 -6.00
CA GLN A 269 -18.85 -12.99 -4.88
C GLN A 269 -19.81 -12.01 -4.16
N LEU A 270 -19.42 -10.74 -4.01
CA LEU A 270 -20.14 -9.76 -3.21
C LEU A 270 -21.07 -8.85 -4.03
N ALA A 271 -20.94 -8.83 -5.36
CA ALA A 271 -21.80 -8.04 -6.25
C ALA A 271 -23.30 -8.31 -6.07
N PRO A 272 -23.80 -9.57 -5.94
CA PRO A 272 -25.22 -9.83 -5.66
C PRO A 272 -25.71 -9.20 -4.33
N LYS A 273 -24.81 -9.07 -3.34
CA LYS A 273 -25.09 -8.40 -2.06
C LYS A 273 -25.03 -6.86 -2.16
N GLY A 274 -24.62 -6.33 -3.31
CA GLY A 274 -24.47 -4.90 -3.56
C GLY A 274 -23.29 -4.28 -2.81
N ILE A 275 -22.24 -5.05 -2.53
CA ILE A 275 -20.99 -4.56 -1.93
C ILE A 275 -19.95 -4.50 -3.04
N ARG A 276 -19.30 -3.35 -3.20
CA ARG A 276 -18.28 -3.12 -4.24
C ARG A 276 -16.90 -3.49 -3.69
N VAL A 277 -16.06 -4.08 -4.52
CA VAL A 277 -14.68 -4.42 -4.15
C VAL A 277 -13.74 -3.95 -5.25
N ASN A 278 -12.88 -2.97 -4.99
CA ASN A 278 -11.93 -2.45 -5.97
C ASN A 278 -10.53 -2.36 -5.36
N ALA A 279 -9.55 -2.02 -6.18
CA ALA A 279 -8.19 -1.79 -5.72
C ALA A 279 -7.61 -0.49 -6.26
N VAL A 280 -6.72 0.11 -5.48
CA VAL A 280 -5.80 1.16 -5.95
C VAL A 280 -4.46 0.50 -6.23
N CYS A 281 -3.81 0.88 -7.33
CA CYS A 281 -2.50 0.37 -7.76
C CYS A 281 -1.50 1.54 -7.81
N PRO A 282 -0.91 1.91 -6.66
CA PRO A 282 0.05 3.01 -6.59
C PRO A 282 1.34 2.70 -7.35
N GLY A 283 1.91 3.76 -7.93
CA GLY A 283 3.30 3.83 -8.39
C GLY A 283 4.31 3.96 -7.25
N PRO A 284 5.47 4.59 -7.49
CA PRO A 284 6.34 5.02 -6.40
C PRO A 284 5.65 6.14 -5.61
N VAL A 285 5.42 5.89 -4.32
CA VAL A 285 4.88 6.87 -3.38
C VAL A 285 5.89 7.02 -2.24
N PHE A 286 6.18 8.27 -1.86
CA PHE A 286 7.09 8.60 -0.79
C PHE A 286 6.43 8.31 0.58
N THR A 287 6.78 7.16 1.17
CA THR A 287 6.23 6.66 2.43
C THR A 287 7.35 6.02 3.26
N PRO A 288 7.15 5.81 4.59
CA PRO A 288 8.18 5.20 5.46
C PRO A 288 8.57 3.78 5.05
N LEU A 289 7.67 3.07 4.37
CA LEU A 289 7.94 1.75 3.82
C LEU A 289 9.13 1.75 2.85
N GLN A 290 9.41 2.85 2.16
CA GLN A 290 10.53 2.92 1.19
C GLN A 290 11.90 2.92 1.89
N PRO A 291 12.23 3.86 2.79
CA PRO A 291 13.51 3.81 3.51
C PRO A 291 13.61 2.65 4.48
N ALA A 292 12.49 2.10 4.96
CA ALA A 292 12.48 0.92 5.82
C ALA A 292 12.79 -0.41 5.10
N SER A 293 12.75 -0.42 3.77
CA SER A 293 12.94 -1.64 2.95
C SER A 293 14.07 -1.53 1.95
N ARG A 294 14.80 -0.42 1.94
CA ARG A 294 15.86 -0.12 0.98
C ARG A 294 17.11 0.37 1.71
N PRO A 295 18.31 0.08 1.18
CA PRO A 295 19.53 0.77 1.59
C PRO A 295 19.40 2.28 1.42
N ALA A 296 20.11 3.05 2.24
CA ALA A 296 20.02 4.51 2.25
C ALA A 296 20.40 5.11 0.89
N GLU A 297 21.38 4.52 0.20
CA GLU A 297 21.88 4.95 -1.10
C GLU A 297 20.82 4.80 -2.20
N ASN A 298 19.89 3.86 -2.05
CA ASN A 298 18.78 3.68 -3.00
C ASN A 298 17.66 4.71 -2.79
N MET A 299 17.68 5.46 -1.68
CA MET A 299 16.75 6.56 -1.40
C MET A 299 17.24 7.90 -1.95
N GLU A 300 18.56 8.08 -2.12
CA GLU A 300 19.12 9.30 -2.68
C GLU A 300 18.64 9.51 -4.13
N GLY A 301 17.97 10.64 -4.39
CA GLY A 301 17.38 10.93 -5.70
C GLY A 301 16.33 9.90 -6.14
N TRP A 302 15.71 9.16 -5.22
CA TRP A 302 14.81 8.07 -5.56
C TRP A 302 13.69 8.53 -6.49
N THR A 303 13.61 7.89 -7.66
CA THR A 303 12.61 8.13 -8.74
C THR A 303 12.70 9.46 -9.48
N VAL A 304 13.65 10.33 -9.14
CA VAL A 304 13.92 11.60 -9.84
C VAL A 304 14.30 11.30 -11.30
N GLY A 305 13.55 11.87 -12.24
CA GLY A 305 13.65 11.61 -13.68
C GLY A 305 13.16 10.22 -14.13
N GLY A 306 12.67 9.39 -13.21
CA GLY A 306 12.33 7.98 -13.48
C GLY A 306 10.85 7.69 -13.75
N THR A 307 9.96 8.64 -13.49
CA THR A 307 8.51 8.51 -13.74
C THR A 307 8.06 9.39 -14.91
N PRO A 308 7.16 8.92 -15.80
CA PRO A 308 6.74 9.71 -16.97
C PRO A 308 6.05 11.04 -16.63
N LEU A 309 5.18 11.06 -15.63
CA LEU A 309 4.46 12.25 -15.19
C LEU A 309 5.18 12.88 -13.99
N HIS A 310 5.51 14.17 -14.08
CA HIS A 310 6.25 14.97 -13.09
C HIS A 310 7.72 14.54 -12.82
N GLY A 311 8.20 13.39 -13.27
CA GLY A 311 9.60 12.99 -13.05
C GLY A 311 9.98 12.78 -11.58
N ARG A 312 9.00 12.56 -10.69
CA ARG A 312 9.19 12.30 -9.26
C ARG A 312 8.27 11.19 -8.74
N ALA A 313 8.50 10.75 -7.51
CA ALA A 313 7.54 9.97 -6.74
C ALA A 313 6.27 10.80 -6.47
N SER A 314 5.16 10.12 -6.20
CA SER A 314 3.98 10.77 -5.65
C SER A 314 4.11 10.99 -4.15
N MET A 315 3.44 12.00 -3.62
CA MET A 315 3.13 12.11 -2.19
C MET A 315 1.93 11.24 -1.81
N PRO A 316 1.80 10.82 -0.54
CA PRO A 316 0.60 10.15 -0.05
C PRO A 316 -0.70 10.91 -0.32
N ALA A 317 -0.67 12.25 -0.20
CA ALA A 317 -1.80 13.12 -0.51
C ALA A 317 -2.40 12.88 -1.89
N GLU A 318 -1.57 12.59 -2.90
CA GLU A 318 -2.00 12.34 -4.28
C GLU A 318 -2.71 10.98 -4.43
N MET A 319 -2.67 10.11 -3.42
CA MET A 319 -3.39 8.83 -3.41
C MET A 319 -4.77 8.94 -2.77
N GLY A 320 -4.92 9.69 -1.68
CA GLY A 320 -6.15 9.78 -0.89
C GLY A 320 -7.44 10.01 -1.70
N PRO A 321 -7.48 10.92 -2.71
CA PRO A 321 -8.67 11.16 -3.52
C PRO A 321 -9.20 9.92 -4.25
N SER A 322 -8.31 9.01 -4.65
CA SER A 322 -8.69 7.75 -5.30
C SER A 322 -9.46 6.82 -4.36
N TYR A 323 -9.09 6.80 -3.08
CA TYR A 323 -9.82 6.04 -2.05
C TYR A 323 -11.18 6.66 -1.77
N VAL A 324 -11.28 8.00 -1.70
CA VAL A 324 -12.56 8.71 -1.53
C VAL A 324 -13.51 8.36 -2.67
N PHE A 325 -13.03 8.48 -3.92
CA PHE A 325 -13.80 8.13 -5.11
C PHE A 325 -14.34 6.70 -5.03
N LEU A 326 -13.46 5.72 -4.80
CA LEU A 326 -13.85 4.30 -4.72
C LEU A 326 -14.77 3.98 -3.54
N ALA A 327 -14.66 4.70 -2.42
CA ALA A 327 -15.53 4.52 -1.26
C ALA A 327 -16.92 5.14 -1.45
N SER A 328 -17.01 6.21 -2.23
CA SER A 328 -18.23 7.01 -2.42
C SER A 328 -19.21 6.43 -3.45
N ALA A 329 -20.35 7.11 -3.60
CA ALA A 329 -21.34 6.81 -4.65
C ALA A 329 -20.83 7.14 -6.07
N ASP A 330 -19.76 7.94 -6.21
CA ASP A 330 -19.21 8.30 -7.52
C ASP A 330 -18.69 7.06 -8.27
N ALA A 331 -18.23 6.05 -7.53
CA ALA A 331 -17.78 4.77 -8.06
C ALA A 331 -18.86 3.66 -8.01
N ASN A 332 -20.15 4.01 -7.96
CA ASN A 332 -21.24 3.03 -7.78
C ASN A 332 -21.30 1.97 -8.91
N ALA A 333 -20.85 2.32 -10.13
CA ALA A 333 -20.77 1.40 -11.27
C ALA A 333 -19.46 0.59 -11.33
N MET A 334 -18.56 0.73 -10.33
CA MET A 334 -17.25 0.07 -10.34
C MET A 334 -17.18 -1.04 -9.28
N THR A 335 -16.92 -2.27 -9.71
CA THR A 335 -16.50 -3.38 -8.84
C THR A 335 -15.56 -4.31 -9.62
N GLY A 336 -14.53 -4.84 -8.96
CA GLY A 336 -13.50 -5.69 -9.56
C GLY A 336 -12.42 -4.93 -10.36
N HIS A 337 -12.39 -3.60 -10.26
CA HIS A 337 -11.46 -2.75 -11.01
C HIS A 337 -10.21 -2.37 -10.20
N MET A 338 -9.15 -2.03 -10.94
CA MET A 338 -7.89 -1.52 -10.43
C MET A 338 -7.73 -0.10 -10.95
N LEU A 339 -7.58 0.85 -10.03
CA LEU A 339 -7.34 2.24 -10.35
C LEU A 339 -5.84 2.52 -10.24
N HIS A 340 -5.20 2.79 -11.37
CA HIS A 340 -3.77 3.05 -11.43
C HIS A 340 -3.48 4.53 -11.15
N VAL A 341 -2.76 4.79 -10.06
CA VAL A 341 -2.32 6.14 -9.66
C VAL A 341 -0.80 6.09 -9.55
N ASN A 342 -0.11 6.30 -10.68
CA ASN A 342 1.26 5.81 -10.83
C ASN A 342 2.17 6.70 -11.70
N ASN A 343 1.86 7.98 -11.81
CA ASN A 343 2.65 8.95 -12.57
C ASN A 343 2.93 8.52 -14.02
N GLY A 344 1.92 7.99 -14.71
CA GLY A 344 2.00 7.70 -16.14
C GLY A 344 2.72 6.40 -16.49
N GLN A 345 3.00 5.51 -15.52
CA GLN A 345 3.49 4.17 -15.83
C GLN A 345 2.36 3.39 -16.52
N TRP A 346 2.45 3.16 -17.83
CA TRP A 346 1.47 2.34 -18.57
C TRP A 346 1.69 0.86 -18.30
N ILE A 347 0.79 0.23 -17.53
CA ILE A 347 0.97 -1.13 -17.03
C ILE A 347 -0.36 -1.88 -16.92
N GLY A 348 -0.80 -2.44 -18.06
CA GLY A 348 -2.00 -3.28 -18.13
C GLY A 348 -3.15 -2.64 -18.87
#